data_AF-A0A7Z3DWH1-F1
#
_entry.id   AF-A0A7Z3DWH1-F1
#
_cell.length_a   1.000
_cell.length_b   1.000
_cell.length_c   1.000
_cell.angle_alpha   90.00
_cell.angle_beta   90.00
_cell.angle_gamma   90.00
#
_symmetry.space_group_name_H-M   'P 1'
#
loop_
_entity.id
_entity.type
_entity.pdbx_description
1 polymer ?
#
loop_
_entity_poly.entity_id
_entity_poly.type
_entity_poly.pdbx_seq_one_letter_code
_entity_poly.pdbx_strand_id
1 'polypeptide(L)'
;MFFLYEAILLLTLIIFFLSYFKLKIDNKIKSLQHQNIIINNLIDTVDDGFYIWDAKKRIEKFSPNLLILLNTIFYSFNEFVNFFEQSESLIKNFTEAKKINKSFTLDLKSKDGEVYCICYGRSIIDDSNTVIGVLLWIRNISDYKIQATELESENNKLKQRIKSYKNIFNSLPFPILKYNENKKAKFYNLFYDKYINSQRLAVASSIQGTKLGKHVITYKNERKVFDFIKIPIQNSSSIIVYGKDISDTEELHVKLDNYLAAHKNLLEELPIAITIYGKNQKLKFFNNAFIKIFQIDIKILTSYPTYYEVILYLFESKKLLKQEDFQSLSSQRHELFKKLLGPYNSTIHLTNGKAFRILIMPYASEDLLFSYEEFKK
;
A
#
# COMPACT_ATOMS: atom_id res chain seq x y z
N MET A 1 -84.19 76.72 28.57
CA MET A 1 -83.01 76.71 27.68
C MET A 1 -81.81 75.92 28.22
N PHE A 2 -81.59 75.79 29.54
CA PHE A 2 -80.44 75.06 30.11
C PHE A 2 -80.39 73.56 29.79
N PHE A 3 -81.51 72.83 29.85
CA PHE A 3 -81.56 71.39 29.57
C PHE A 3 -81.13 70.98 28.14
N LEU A 4 -81.36 71.84 27.14
CA LEU A 4 -81.01 71.53 25.75
C LEU A 4 -79.49 71.59 25.53
N TYR A 5 -78.81 72.52 26.23
CA TYR A 5 -77.38 72.73 26.13
C TYR A 5 -76.60 71.60 26.83
N GLU A 6 -77.10 71.15 27.99
CA GLU A 6 -76.55 69.98 28.69
C GLU A 6 -76.69 68.70 27.85
N ALA A 7 -77.84 68.48 27.21
CA ALA A 7 -78.04 67.33 26.33
C ALA A 7 -77.10 67.34 25.11
N ILE A 8 -76.86 68.51 24.50
CA ILE A 8 -75.92 68.67 23.39
C ILE A 8 -74.48 68.43 23.85
N LEU A 9 -74.08 68.95 25.01
CA LEU A 9 -72.75 68.72 25.60
C LEU A 9 -72.52 67.23 25.90
N LEU A 10 -73.54 66.55 26.42
CA LEU A 10 -73.46 65.12 26.73
C LEU A 10 -73.38 64.28 25.46
N LEU A 11 -74.10 64.68 24.40
CA LEU A 11 -74.02 64.04 23.09
C LEU A 11 -72.65 64.25 22.43
N THR A 12 -72.08 65.45 22.48
CA THR A 12 -70.74 65.72 21.93
C THR A 12 -69.66 64.97 22.71
N LEU A 13 -69.80 64.85 24.04
CA LEU A 13 -68.92 64.03 24.87
C LEU A 13 -69.01 62.55 24.48
N ILE A 14 -70.22 62.01 24.28
CA ILE A 14 -70.42 60.62 23.84
C ILE A 14 -69.79 60.39 22.45
N ILE A 15 -70.00 61.30 21.50
CA ILE A 15 -69.41 61.22 20.16
C ILE A 15 -67.87 61.29 20.24
N PHE A 16 -67.34 62.16 21.10
CA PHE A 16 -65.91 62.27 21.35
C PHE A 16 -65.33 60.96 21.92
N PHE A 17 -65.98 60.35 22.92
CA PHE A 17 -65.56 59.07 23.46
C PHE A 17 -65.66 57.95 22.42
N LEU A 18 -66.74 57.87 21.63
CA LEU A 18 -66.88 56.89 20.56
C LEU A 18 -65.78 57.03 19.50
N SER A 19 -65.46 58.27 19.11
CA SER A 19 -64.37 58.58 18.18
C SER A 19 -63.00 58.20 18.77
N TYR A 20 -62.76 58.52 20.03
CA TYR A 20 -61.54 58.16 20.75
C TYR A 20 -61.36 56.63 20.87
N PHE A 21 -62.42 55.90 21.25
CA PHE A 21 -62.39 54.44 21.33
C PHE A 21 -62.16 53.81 19.96
N LYS A 22 -62.80 54.33 18.90
CA LYS A 22 -62.55 53.88 17.53
C LYS A 22 -61.09 54.07 17.13
N LEU A 23 -60.52 55.26 17.36
CA LEU A 23 -59.11 55.53 17.06
C LEU A 23 -58.16 54.61 17.84
N LYS A 24 -58.44 54.36 19.12
CA LYS A 24 -57.65 53.46 19.97
C LYS A 24 -57.68 52.01 19.46
N ILE A 25 -58.84 51.53 19.04
CA ILE A 25 -59.00 50.20 18.45
C ILE A 25 -58.26 50.11 17.11
N ASP A 26 -58.42 51.12 16.24
CA ASP A 26 -57.76 51.17 14.93
C ASP A 26 -56.23 51.16 15.06
N ASN A 27 -55.68 51.93 16.01
CA ASN A 27 -54.24 51.92 16.29
C ASN A 27 -53.76 50.55 16.79
N LYS A 28 -54.55 49.88 17.64
CA LYS A 28 -54.24 48.53 18.11
C LYS A 28 -54.29 47.50 16.97
N ILE A 29 -55.27 47.60 16.07
CA ILE A 29 -55.38 46.74 14.88
C ILE A 29 -54.18 46.96 13.96
N LYS A 30 -53.81 48.22 13.67
CA LYS A 30 -52.63 48.54 12.84
C LYS A 30 -51.34 47.98 13.43
N SER A 31 -51.17 48.10 14.76
CA SER A 31 -50.02 47.52 15.46
C SER A 31 -49.97 45.99 15.32
N LEU A 32 -51.11 45.30 15.51
CA LEU A 32 -51.20 43.86 15.33
C LEU A 32 -50.97 43.43 13.88
N GLN A 33 -51.45 44.19 12.89
CA GLN A 33 -51.19 43.95 11.47
C GLN A 33 -49.70 44.07 11.16
N HIS A 34 -49.04 45.12 11.68
CA HIS A 34 -47.60 45.30 11.52
C HIS A 34 -46.79 44.14 12.14
N GLN A 35 -47.15 43.70 13.35
CA GLN A 35 -46.52 42.53 13.99
C GLN A 35 -46.74 41.25 13.17
N ASN A 36 -47.95 41.02 12.65
CA ASN A 36 -48.23 39.87 11.80
C ASN A 36 -47.41 39.89 10.50
N ILE A 37 -47.20 41.06 9.89
CA ILE A 37 -46.35 41.18 8.70
C ILE A 37 -44.90 40.78 9.03
N ILE A 38 -44.35 41.27 10.14
CA ILE A 38 -42.99 40.91 10.58
C ILE A 38 -42.89 39.40 10.82
N ILE A 39 -43.85 38.81 11.56
CA ILE A 39 -43.86 37.38 11.86
C ILE A 39 -43.97 36.54 10.59
N ASN A 40 -44.84 36.93 9.65
CA ASN A 40 -44.97 36.21 8.37
C ASN A 40 -43.66 36.29 7.57
N ASN A 41 -43.04 37.47 7.47
CA ASN A 41 -41.74 37.60 6.79
C ASN A 41 -40.66 36.74 7.47
N LEU A 42 -40.62 36.67 8.80
CA LEU A 42 -39.67 35.80 9.52
C LEU A 42 -39.92 34.32 9.22
N ILE A 43 -41.18 33.90 9.16
CA ILE A 43 -41.56 32.53 8.82
C ILE A 43 -41.19 32.21 7.36
N ASP A 44 -41.44 33.15 6.45
CA ASP A 44 -41.17 32.99 5.02
C ASP A 44 -39.65 32.96 4.71
N THR A 45 -38.81 33.56 5.57
CA THR A 45 -37.34 33.47 5.42
C THR A 45 -36.74 32.12 5.77
N VAL A 46 -37.50 31.23 6.41
CA VAL A 46 -37.03 29.88 6.71
C VAL A 46 -37.60 28.90 5.69
N ASP A 47 -36.74 28.14 5.03
CA ASP A 47 -37.14 27.10 4.04
C ASP A 47 -37.86 25.89 4.67
N ASP A 48 -38.19 25.96 5.97
CA ASP A 48 -38.89 24.93 6.70
C ASP A 48 -40.42 25.08 6.52
N GLY A 49 -41.12 23.95 6.61
CA GLY A 49 -42.57 23.89 6.60
C GLY A 49 -43.17 23.88 8.01
N PHE A 50 -44.43 24.28 8.16
CA PHE A 50 -45.15 24.04 9.42
C PHE A 50 -46.61 23.64 9.20
N TYR A 51 -47.14 22.91 10.18
CA TYR A 51 -48.54 22.61 10.34
C TYR A 51 -49.00 23.14 11.69
N ILE A 52 -50.14 23.82 11.73
CA ILE A 52 -50.74 24.32 12.97
C ILE A 52 -52.19 23.87 13.10
N TRP A 53 -52.53 23.35 14.28
CA TRP A 53 -53.90 23.08 14.71
C TRP A 53 -54.28 24.09 15.79
N ASP A 54 -55.27 24.94 15.54
CA ASP A 54 -55.82 25.91 16.49
C ASP A 54 -57.16 25.39 17.02
N ALA A 55 -57.18 25.02 18.30
CA ALA A 55 -58.37 24.48 18.97
C ALA A 55 -59.49 25.53 19.10
N LYS A 56 -59.11 26.79 19.32
CA LYS A 56 -60.02 27.91 19.57
C LYS A 56 -60.73 28.34 18.29
N LYS A 57 -60.00 28.40 17.18
CA LYS A 57 -60.56 28.75 15.86
C LYS A 57 -61.10 27.55 15.09
N ARG A 58 -60.79 26.32 15.52
CA ARG A 58 -61.09 25.06 14.81
C ARG A 58 -60.52 25.06 13.38
N ILE A 59 -59.28 25.54 13.24
CA ILE A 59 -58.60 25.64 11.95
C ILE A 59 -57.34 24.77 11.99
N GLU A 60 -57.12 24.05 10.90
CA GLU A 60 -55.86 23.42 10.55
C GLU A 60 -55.24 24.17 9.38
N LYS A 61 -53.95 24.49 9.46
CA LYS A 61 -53.26 25.21 8.39
C LYS A 61 -51.90 24.59 8.12
N PHE A 62 -51.65 24.29 6.86
CA PHE A 62 -50.33 23.96 6.32
C PHE A 62 -49.70 25.24 5.76
N SER A 63 -48.40 25.42 6.01
CA SER A 63 -47.66 26.52 5.38
C SER A 63 -47.42 26.22 3.90
N PRO A 64 -47.35 27.24 3.02
CA PRO A 64 -46.96 27.04 1.63
C PRO A 64 -45.60 26.33 1.49
N ASN A 65 -44.63 26.71 2.33
CA ASN A 65 -43.30 26.10 2.37
C ASN A 65 -43.38 24.60 2.66
N LEU A 66 -44.29 24.14 3.52
CA LEU A 66 -44.46 22.70 3.80
C LEU A 66 -44.95 21.92 2.57
N LEU A 67 -45.89 22.49 1.83
CA LEU A 67 -46.44 21.86 0.62
C LEU A 67 -45.39 21.79 -0.50
N ILE A 68 -44.57 22.85 -0.64
CA ILE A 68 -43.44 22.89 -1.58
C ILE A 68 -42.36 21.89 -1.16
N LEU A 69 -42.00 21.88 0.13
CA LEU A 69 -40.96 21.03 0.71
C LEU A 69 -41.24 19.54 0.51
N LEU A 70 -42.51 19.14 0.64
CA LEU A 70 -42.95 17.75 0.45
C LEU A 70 -43.47 17.48 -0.97
N ASN A 71 -43.46 18.48 -1.85
CA ASN A 71 -43.99 18.44 -3.21
C ASN A 71 -45.38 17.78 -3.31
N THR A 72 -46.27 18.11 -2.38
CA THR A 72 -47.60 17.49 -2.26
C THR A 72 -48.56 18.40 -1.52
N ILE A 73 -49.86 18.15 -1.70
CA ILE A 73 -50.94 18.94 -1.10
C ILE A 73 -51.65 18.07 -0.06
N PHE A 74 -51.82 18.61 1.14
CA PHE A 74 -52.57 17.97 2.22
C PHE A 74 -53.81 18.77 2.57
N TYR A 75 -54.95 18.09 2.69
CA TYR A 75 -56.22 18.69 3.09
C TYR A 75 -56.57 18.39 4.55
N SER A 76 -55.89 17.42 5.18
CA SER A 76 -56.10 17.06 6.58
C SER A 76 -54.83 16.59 7.27
N PHE A 77 -54.81 16.66 8.60
CA PHE A 77 -53.75 16.04 9.41
C PHE A 77 -53.56 14.56 9.09
N ASN A 78 -54.64 13.81 8.88
CA ASN A 78 -54.56 12.37 8.62
C ASN A 78 -53.84 12.07 7.30
N GLU A 79 -54.09 12.86 6.25
CA GLU A 79 -53.34 12.75 4.99
C GLU A 79 -51.86 13.06 5.17
N PHE A 80 -51.56 14.15 5.89
CA PHE A 80 -50.19 14.56 6.20
C PHE A 80 -49.41 13.47 6.94
N VAL A 81 -50.00 12.90 7.99
CA VAL A 81 -49.30 11.87 8.76
C VAL A 81 -49.17 10.56 7.99
N ASN A 82 -50.14 10.25 7.11
CA ASN A 82 -50.08 9.07 6.26
C ASN A 82 -48.99 9.13 5.18
N PHE A 83 -48.40 10.30 4.92
CA PHE A 83 -47.25 10.45 4.03
C PHE A 83 -45.97 9.79 4.58
N PHE A 84 -45.84 9.72 5.90
CA PHE A 84 -44.63 9.23 6.58
C PHE A 84 -44.79 7.79 7.07
N GLU A 85 -43.67 7.06 7.13
CA GLU A 85 -43.60 5.71 7.73
C GLU A 85 -43.92 5.75 9.24
N GLN A 86 -43.50 6.81 9.94
CA GLN A 86 -43.67 6.99 11.39
C GLN A 86 -45.07 7.52 11.78
N SER A 87 -46.10 7.20 10.99
CA SER A 87 -47.44 7.78 11.12
C SER A 87 -48.04 7.60 12.52
N GLU A 88 -47.97 6.39 13.07
CA GLU A 88 -48.51 6.07 14.40
C GLU A 88 -47.82 6.87 15.51
N SER A 89 -46.49 7.01 15.44
CA SER A 89 -45.71 7.76 16.42
C SER A 89 -46.01 9.24 16.37
N LEU A 90 -46.21 9.79 15.17
CA LEU A 90 -46.57 11.20 14.99
C LEU A 90 -48.00 11.46 15.49
N ILE A 91 -48.97 10.59 15.17
CA ILE A 91 -50.35 10.69 15.69
C ILE A 91 -50.36 10.65 17.22
N LYS A 92 -49.63 9.72 17.82
CA LYS A 92 -49.54 9.59 19.28
C LYS A 92 -48.99 10.86 19.92
N ASN A 93 -47.82 11.33 19.46
CA ASN A 93 -47.18 12.53 20.02
C ASN A 93 -48.03 13.79 19.81
N PHE A 94 -48.67 13.91 18.65
CA PHE A 94 -49.60 15.00 18.37
C PHE A 94 -50.82 14.97 19.31
N THR A 95 -51.43 13.79 19.51
CA THR A 95 -52.60 13.62 20.39
C THR A 95 -52.27 13.93 21.85
N GLU A 96 -51.07 13.57 22.31
CA GLU A 96 -50.58 13.95 23.62
C GLU A 96 -50.37 15.46 23.73
N ALA A 97 -49.73 16.09 22.73
CA ALA A 97 -49.51 17.54 22.70
C ALA A 97 -50.80 18.36 22.64
N LYS A 98 -51.91 17.79 22.15
CA LYS A 98 -53.24 18.42 22.20
C LYS A 98 -53.84 18.49 23.61
N LYS A 99 -53.41 17.59 24.51
CA LYS A 99 -53.99 17.44 25.85
C LYS A 99 -53.12 18.06 26.94
N ILE A 100 -51.81 17.89 26.81
CA ILE A 100 -50.82 18.34 27.80
C ILE A 100 -49.79 19.25 27.12
N ASN A 101 -49.23 20.20 27.87
CA ASN A 101 -48.13 21.03 27.39
C ASN A 101 -46.88 20.16 27.18
N LYS A 102 -46.65 19.74 25.93
CA LYS A 102 -45.58 18.83 25.54
C LYS A 102 -44.86 19.35 24.31
N SER A 103 -43.54 19.20 24.30
CA SER A 103 -42.71 19.28 23.09
C SER A 103 -42.13 17.91 22.75
N PHE A 104 -41.89 17.66 21.46
CA PHE A 104 -41.27 16.44 20.98
C PHE A 104 -40.49 16.70 19.69
N THR A 105 -39.54 15.80 19.40
CA THR A 105 -38.82 15.76 18.14
C THR A 105 -38.96 14.35 17.57
N LEU A 106 -39.22 14.25 16.27
CA LEU A 106 -39.40 12.98 15.58
C LEU A 106 -38.77 13.03 14.20
N ASP A 107 -37.93 12.04 13.90
CA ASP A 107 -37.43 11.84 12.54
C ASP A 107 -38.53 11.20 11.69
N LEU A 108 -38.79 11.81 10.54
CA LEU A 108 -39.82 11.42 9.61
C LEU A 108 -39.19 11.00 8.29
N LYS A 109 -39.63 9.87 7.76
CA LYS A 109 -39.26 9.38 6.45
C LYS A 109 -40.52 9.17 5.63
N SER A 110 -40.56 9.68 4.41
CA SER A 110 -41.68 9.45 3.48
C SER A 110 -41.79 7.96 3.14
N LYS A 111 -43.01 7.50 2.83
CA LYS A 111 -43.26 6.10 2.47
C LYS A 111 -42.63 5.67 1.14
N ASP A 112 -42.39 6.61 0.23
CA ASP A 112 -41.60 6.38 -0.99
C ASP A 112 -40.08 6.32 -0.70
N GLY A 113 -39.65 6.80 0.47
CA GLY A 113 -38.28 6.80 0.95
C GLY A 113 -37.38 7.91 0.40
N GLU A 114 -37.91 8.82 -0.41
CA GLU A 114 -37.14 9.90 -1.04
C GLU A 114 -36.93 11.11 -0.12
N VAL A 115 -37.80 11.29 0.87
CA VAL A 115 -37.81 12.49 1.72
C VAL A 115 -37.55 12.12 3.17
N TYR A 116 -36.54 12.77 3.76
CA TYR A 116 -36.22 12.71 5.18
C TYR A 116 -36.45 14.09 5.80
N CYS A 117 -37.18 14.12 6.90
CA CYS A 117 -37.46 15.34 7.63
C CYS A 117 -37.27 15.15 9.13
N ILE A 118 -37.03 16.25 9.84
CA ILE A 118 -37.16 16.31 11.29
C ILE A 118 -38.42 17.12 11.61
N CYS A 119 -39.30 16.54 12.41
CA CYS A 119 -40.50 17.19 12.93
C CYS A 119 -40.27 17.62 14.38
N TYR A 120 -40.43 18.91 14.63
CA TYR A 120 -40.45 19.49 15.97
C TYR A 120 -41.89 19.86 16.33
N GLY A 121 -42.50 19.08 17.21
CA GLY A 121 -43.85 19.32 17.70
C GLY A 121 -43.85 20.05 19.02
N ARG A 122 -44.77 20.99 19.20
CA ARG A 122 -45.02 21.66 20.49
C ARG A 122 -46.48 22.05 20.66
N SER A 123 -46.97 21.97 21.89
CA SER A 123 -48.22 22.59 22.29
C SER A 123 -48.13 24.12 22.22
N ILE A 124 -49.24 24.76 21.85
CA ILE A 124 -49.45 26.20 21.95
C ILE A 124 -50.31 26.41 23.19
N ILE A 125 -49.82 27.19 24.13
CA ILE A 125 -50.50 27.50 25.39
C ILE A 125 -50.95 28.96 25.43
N ASP A 126 -52.02 29.24 26.17
CA ASP A 126 -52.43 30.59 26.51
C ASP A 126 -51.83 31.08 27.83
N ASP A 127 -52.17 32.32 28.23
CA ASP A 127 -51.68 32.96 29.46
C ASP A 127 -52.11 32.20 30.73
N SER A 128 -53.12 31.33 30.64
CA SER A 128 -53.59 30.46 31.73
C SER A 128 -52.97 29.07 31.71
N ASN A 129 -51.94 28.85 30.87
CA ASN A 129 -51.27 27.57 30.67
C ASN A 129 -52.19 26.45 30.15
N THR A 130 -53.29 26.82 29.49
CA THR A 130 -54.17 25.86 28.82
C THR A 130 -53.73 25.67 27.38
N VAL A 131 -53.79 24.42 26.89
CA VAL A 131 -53.41 24.09 25.51
C VAL A 131 -54.49 24.60 24.55
N ILE A 132 -54.13 25.55 23.71
CA ILE A 132 -55.01 26.16 22.71
C ILE A 132 -54.69 25.71 21.28
N GLY A 133 -53.63 24.93 21.08
CA GLY A 133 -53.25 24.42 19.77
C GLY A 133 -51.99 23.57 19.79
N VAL A 134 -51.57 23.10 18.61
CA VAL A 134 -50.31 22.37 18.41
C VAL A 134 -49.64 22.88 17.13
N LEU A 135 -48.34 23.12 17.21
CA LEU A 135 -47.48 23.48 16.08
C LEU A 135 -46.53 22.31 15.79
N LEU A 136 -46.46 21.91 14.52
CA LEU A 136 -45.45 21.00 13.99
C LEU A 136 -44.58 21.78 13.02
N TRP A 137 -43.28 21.85 13.29
CA TRP A 137 -42.28 22.45 12.44
C TRP A 137 -41.49 21.35 11.72
N ILE A 138 -41.43 21.39 10.40
CA ILE A 138 -40.88 20.33 9.55
C ILE A 138 -39.69 20.87 8.78
N ARG A 139 -38.53 20.25 8.99
CA ARG A 139 -37.30 20.57 8.27
C ARG A 139 -36.90 19.43 7.35
N ASN A 140 -36.65 19.72 6.08
CA ASN A 140 -36.10 18.75 5.14
C ASN A 140 -34.59 18.56 5.41
N ILE A 141 -34.17 17.32 5.56
CA ILE A 141 -32.76 16.93 5.76
C ILE A 141 -32.30 15.87 4.76
N SER A 142 -33.04 15.70 3.65
CA SER A 142 -32.81 14.65 2.65
C SER A 142 -31.41 14.76 2.06
N ASP A 143 -30.98 15.95 1.62
CA ASP A 143 -29.67 16.19 1.03
C ASP A 143 -28.52 15.79 1.97
N TYR A 144 -28.61 16.21 3.24
CA TYR A 144 -27.64 15.86 4.27
C TYR A 144 -27.62 14.35 4.54
N LYS A 145 -28.79 13.70 4.52
CA LYS A 145 -28.90 12.25 4.75
C LYS A 145 -28.29 11.47 3.60
N ILE A 146 -28.56 11.86 2.35
CA ILE A 146 -27.99 11.26 1.14
C ILE A 146 -26.46 11.38 1.19
N GLN A 147 -25.93 12.59 1.38
CA GLN A 147 -24.48 12.80 1.49
C GLN A 147 -23.84 11.98 2.60
N ALA A 148 -24.47 11.89 3.78
CA ALA A 148 -23.97 11.08 4.87
C ALA A 148 -23.90 9.59 4.51
N THR A 149 -24.93 9.05 3.84
CA THR A 149 -24.95 7.65 3.40
C THR A 149 -23.92 7.36 2.30
N GLU A 150 -23.70 8.29 1.37
CA GLU A 150 -22.67 8.18 0.34
C GLU A 150 -21.27 8.16 0.94
N LEU A 151 -20.97 9.11 1.85
CA LEU A 151 -19.71 9.17 2.58
C LEU A 151 -19.47 7.93 3.45
N GLU A 152 -20.52 7.39 4.07
CA GLU A 152 -20.42 6.15 4.83
C GLU A 152 -20.07 4.95 3.93
N SER A 153 -20.73 4.85 2.77
CA SER A 153 -20.44 3.84 1.76
C SER A 153 -19.00 3.95 1.24
N GLU A 154 -18.52 5.15 0.94
CA GLU A 154 -17.15 5.40 0.50
C GLU A 154 -16.13 5.03 1.60
N ASN A 155 -16.37 5.45 2.84
CA ASN A 155 -15.53 5.08 3.97
C ASN A 155 -15.45 3.57 4.17
N ASN A 156 -16.55 2.85 4.00
CA ASN A 156 -16.58 1.39 4.08
C ASN A 156 -15.76 0.76 2.95
N LYS A 157 -15.87 1.26 1.71
CA LYS A 157 -15.03 0.83 0.58
C LYS A 157 -13.55 1.08 0.85
N LEU A 158 -13.18 2.26 1.36
CA LEU A 158 -11.80 2.60 1.70
C LEU A 158 -11.24 1.69 2.81
N LYS A 159 -12.01 1.43 3.86
CA LYS A 159 -11.63 0.49 4.94
C LYS A 159 -11.37 -0.91 4.39
N GLN A 160 -12.23 -1.42 3.51
CA GLN A 160 -12.03 -2.70 2.85
C GLN A 160 -10.76 -2.72 1.99
N ARG A 161 -10.51 -1.65 1.23
CA ARG A 161 -9.31 -1.52 0.40
C ARG A 161 -8.02 -1.51 1.22
N ILE A 162 -8.00 -0.77 2.33
CA ILE A 162 -6.87 -0.75 3.29
C ILE A 162 -6.64 -2.15 3.87
N LYS A 163 -7.72 -2.86 4.26
CA LYS A 163 -7.62 -4.24 4.76
C LYS A 163 -7.03 -5.17 3.71
N SER A 164 -7.47 -5.06 2.45
CA SER A 164 -6.95 -5.83 1.33
C SER A 164 -5.45 -5.58 1.13
N TYR A 165 -5.01 -4.31 1.09
CA TYR A 165 -3.59 -3.97 0.96
C TYR A 165 -2.74 -4.47 2.13
N LYS A 166 -3.27 -4.41 3.36
CA LYS A 166 -2.58 -4.97 4.54
C LYS A 166 -2.41 -6.49 4.42
N ASN A 167 -3.43 -7.19 3.91
CA ASN A 167 -3.34 -8.63 3.67
C ASN A 167 -2.30 -8.95 2.60
N ILE A 168 -2.32 -8.26 1.46
CA ILE A 168 -1.31 -8.44 0.39
C ILE A 168 0.10 -8.21 0.97
N PHE A 169 0.31 -7.10 1.68
CA PHE A 169 1.58 -6.76 2.30
C PHE A 169 2.08 -7.86 3.26
N ASN A 170 1.18 -8.43 4.05
CA ASN A 170 1.48 -9.50 5.01
C ASN A 170 1.74 -10.87 4.37
N SER A 171 1.21 -11.14 3.18
CA SER A 171 1.42 -12.39 2.44
C SER A 171 2.72 -12.42 1.63
N LEU A 172 3.45 -11.30 1.52
CA LEU A 172 4.70 -11.26 0.76
C LEU A 172 5.76 -12.18 1.41
N PRO A 173 6.40 -13.07 0.63
CA PRO A 173 7.29 -14.12 1.15
C PRO A 173 8.71 -13.60 1.44
N PHE A 174 8.83 -12.32 1.74
CA PHE A 174 10.09 -11.67 2.04
C PHE A 174 9.87 -10.54 3.06
N PRO A 175 10.89 -10.24 3.88
CA PRO A 175 10.75 -9.26 4.94
C PRO A 175 10.68 -7.84 4.37
N ILE A 176 9.71 -7.06 4.82
CA ILE A 176 9.59 -5.64 4.48
C ILE A 176 9.38 -4.82 5.74
N LEU A 177 10.10 -3.71 5.84
CA LEU A 177 10.06 -2.76 6.94
C LEU A 177 10.07 -1.33 6.42
N LYS A 178 9.25 -0.46 7.00
CA LYS A 178 9.26 0.99 6.76
C LYS A 178 9.73 1.73 8.01
N TYR A 179 10.70 2.62 7.80
CA TYR A 179 11.20 3.56 8.80
C TYR A 179 10.47 4.88 8.71
N ASN A 180 10.22 5.52 9.86
CA ASN A 180 9.79 6.91 9.91
C ASN A 180 10.99 7.88 9.73
N GLU A 181 10.70 9.18 9.73
CA GLU A 181 11.70 10.26 9.61
C GLU A 181 12.81 10.16 10.67
N ASN A 182 12.47 9.65 11.86
CA ASN A 182 13.40 9.45 12.99
C ASN A 182 14.14 8.11 12.94
N LYS A 183 14.15 7.42 11.78
CA LYS A 183 14.75 6.09 11.59
C LYS A 183 14.25 5.03 12.59
N LYS A 184 13.03 5.17 13.10
CA LYS A 184 12.34 4.16 13.90
C LYS A 184 11.43 3.32 13.00
N ALA A 185 11.54 2.00 13.16
CA ALA A 185 10.69 1.01 12.51
C ALA A 185 9.23 1.18 12.96
N LYS A 186 8.34 1.61 12.06
CA LYS A 186 6.92 1.87 12.37
C LYS A 186 5.97 0.85 11.75
N PHE A 187 6.35 0.22 10.64
CA PHE A 187 5.46 -0.66 9.88
C PHE A 187 6.24 -1.78 9.20
N TYR A 188 5.87 -3.04 9.44
CA TYR A 188 6.54 -4.23 8.89
C TYR A 188 5.52 -5.33 8.62
N ASN A 189 5.85 -6.25 7.70
CA ASN A 189 4.96 -7.35 7.34
C ASN A 189 5.11 -8.55 8.30
N LEU A 190 4.14 -9.47 8.26
CA LEU A 190 4.19 -10.70 9.07
C LEU A 190 5.44 -11.55 8.81
N PHE A 191 5.98 -11.53 7.58
CA PHE A 191 7.22 -12.23 7.27
C PHE A 191 8.40 -11.64 8.06
N TYR A 192 8.56 -10.32 8.06
CA TYR A 192 9.58 -9.66 8.88
C TYR A 192 9.40 -9.99 10.37
N ASP A 193 8.16 -9.94 10.87
CA ASP A 193 7.89 -10.23 12.27
C ASP A 193 8.31 -11.66 12.66
N LYS A 194 7.92 -12.63 11.83
CA LYS A 194 8.21 -14.05 12.05
C LYS A 194 9.70 -14.38 11.97
N TYR A 195 10.39 -13.88 10.95
CA TYR A 195 11.77 -14.31 10.64
C TYR A 195 12.85 -13.39 11.22
N ILE A 196 12.57 -12.11 11.45
CA ILE A 196 13.60 -11.10 11.78
C ILE A 196 13.43 -10.51 13.17
N ASN A 197 12.21 -10.38 13.70
CA ASN A 197 11.99 -9.61 14.93
C ASN A 197 12.75 -10.19 16.14
N SER A 198 12.99 -11.50 16.17
CA SER A 198 13.84 -12.15 17.19
C SER A 198 15.33 -11.82 17.08
N GLN A 199 15.82 -11.43 15.90
CA GLN A 199 17.22 -11.09 15.60
C GLN A 199 17.39 -9.60 15.22
N ARG A 200 16.44 -8.76 15.64
CA ARG A 200 16.29 -7.36 15.22
C ARG A 200 17.51 -6.49 15.50
N LEU A 201 18.26 -6.76 16.56
CA LEU A 201 19.47 -5.99 16.91
C LEU A 201 20.60 -6.16 15.88
N ALA A 202 20.74 -7.35 15.28
CA ALA A 202 21.75 -7.62 14.27
C ALA A 202 21.42 -7.00 12.90
N VAL A 203 20.12 -6.83 12.61
CA VAL A 203 19.61 -6.27 11.36
C VAL A 203 19.43 -4.75 11.45
N ALA A 204 19.09 -4.20 12.62
CA ALA A 204 18.90 -2.77 12.81
C ALA A 204 20.21 -1.96 12.75
N SER A 205 21.32 -2.53 13.25
CA SER A 205 22.64 -1.87 13.25
C SER A 205 23.23 -1.76 11.84
N SER A 206 23.05 -2.78 10.99
CA SER A 206 23.51 -2.76 9.60
C SER A 206 22.61 -1.93 8.67
N ILE A 207 21.29 -1.91 8.93
CA ILE A 207 20.36 -1.06 8.17
C ILE A 207 20.62 0.43 8.45
N GLN A 208 21.19 0.82 9.58
CA GLN A 208 21.58 2.22 9.83
C GLN A 208 22.89 2.63 9.13
N GLY A 209 23.72 1.66 8.70
CA GLY A 209 24.94 1.88 7.94
C GLY A 209 24.72 2.28 6.48
N THR A 210 25.75 2.87 5.86
CA THR A 210 25.76 3.29 4.44
C THR A 210 25.83 2.11 3.46
N LYS A 211 26.30 0.94 3.89
CA LYS A 211 26.27 -0.32 3.14
C LYS A 211 25.38 -1.33 3.85
N LEU A 212 24.26 -1.70 3.24
CA LEU A 212 23.55 -2.90 3.66
C LEU A 212 24.35 -4.10 3.16
N GLY A 213 24.55 -5.09 4.04
CA GLY A 213 25.28 -6.31 3.72
C GLY A 213 24.35 -7.51 3.63
N LYS A 214 24.90 -8.65 3.19
CA LYS A 214 24.25 -9.96 3.28
C LYS A 214 24.10 -10.34 4.76
N HIS A 215 22.91 -10.79 5.16
CA HIS A 215 22.63 -11.24 6.51
C HIS A 215 22.15 -12.68 6.52
N VAL A 216 22.80 -13.50 7.34
CA VAL A 216 22.36 -14.84 7.64
C VAL A 216 21.30 -14.76 8.73
N ILE A 217 20.11 -15.26 8.44
CA ILE A 217 18.97 -15.30 9.35
C ILE A 217 18.60 -16.77 9.52
N THR A 218 18.49 -17.21 10.78
CA THR A 218 18.13 -18.60 11.09
C THR A 218 16.80 -18.62 11.84
N TYR A 219 15.81 -19.31 11.27
CA TYR A 219 14.49 -19.47 11.88
C TYR A 219 14.06 -20.93 11.81
N LYS A 220 13.73 -21.54 12.96
CA LYS A 220 13.33 -22.97 13.06
C LYS A 220 14.27 -23.93 12.29
N ASN A 221 15.59 -23.77 12.48
CA ASN A 221 16.65 -24.51 11.77
C ASN A 221 16.75 -24.27 10.25
N GLU A 222 15.92 -23.42 9.64
CA GLU A 222 16.13 -22.97 8.27
C GLU A 222 17.07 -21.78 8.26
N ARG A 223 18.25 -21.96 7.65
CA ARG A 223 19.23 -20.90 7.42
C ARG A 223 18.90 -20.22 6.08
N LYS A 224 18.57 -18.94 6.13
CA LYS A 224 18.39 -18.09 4.94
C LYS A 224 19.41 -16.97 4.90
N VAL A 225 19.77 -16.56 3.70
CA VAL A 225 20.66 -15.40 3.46
C VAL A 225 19.84 -14.33 2.76
N PHE A 226 19.70 -13.16 3.41
CA PHE A 226 19.00 -12.02 2.86
C PHE A 226 19.96 -10.90 2.50
N ASP A 227 19.75 -10.30 1.33
CA ASP A 227 20.36 -9.03 0.93
C ASP A 227 19.34 -7.90 1.11
N PHE A 228 19.62 -6.95 2.00
CA PHE A 228 18.67 -5.88 2.32
C PHE A 228 18.89 -4.65 1.44
N ILE A 229 17.81 -4.14 0.87
CA ILE A 229 17.83 -3.02 -0.06
C ILE A 229 16.96 -1.88 0.48
N LYS A 230 17.49 -0.65 0.46
CA LYS A 230 16.77 0.57 0.82
C LYS A 230 16.12 1.19 -0.42
N ILE A 231 14.83 1.49 -0.32
CA ILE A 231 14.08 2.23 -1.33
C ILE A 231 13.55 3.52 -0.66
N PRO A 232 13.94 4.71 -1.13
CA PRO A 232 13.34 5.95 -0.68
C PRO A 232 11.90 6.05 -1.19
N ILE A 233 10.96 6.48 -0.34
CA ILE A 233 9.58 6.73 -0.78
C ILE A 233 9.49 8.17 -1.29
N GLN A 234 9.04 8.34 -2.54
CA GLN A 234 8.81 9.65 -3.14
C GLN A 234 7.88 10.49 -2.25
N ASN A 235 8.18 11.79 -2.13
CA ASN A 235 7.41 12.77 -1.33
C ASN A 235 7.35 12.47 0.18
N SER A 236 8.30 11.71 0.72
CA SER A 236 8.46 11.56 2.17
C SER A 236 9.92 11.35 2.54
N SER A 237 10.30 11.69 3.77
CA SER A 237 11.62 11.34 4.32
C SER A 237 11.71 9.86 4.77
N SER A 238 10.66 9.07 4.50
CA SER A 238 10.56 7.68 4.92
C SER A 238 11.22 6.71 3.95
N ILE A 239 11.80 5.65 4.49
CA ILE A 239 12.56 4.65 3.74
C ILE A 239 11.90 3.28 3.93
N ILE A 240 11.74 2.55 2.83
CA ILE A 240 11.38 1.13 2.84
C ILE A 240 12.68 0.32 2.77
N VAL A 241 12.75 -0.73 3.58
CA VAL A 241 13.78 -1.74 3.51
C VAL A 241 13.12 -3.07 3.25
N TYR A 242 13.56 -3.79 2.22
CA TYR A 242 13.12 -5.15 1.98
C TYR A 242 14.34 -6.07 1.87
N GLY A 243 14.20 -7.32 2.30
CA GLY A 243 15.23 -8.34 2.18
C GLY A 243 14.97 -9.25 1.00
N LYS A 244 15.89 -9.30 0.04
CA LYS A 244 15.88 -10.26 -1.06
C LYS A 244 16.52 -11.56 -0.58
N ASP A 245 15.79 -12.68 -0.66
CA ASP A 245 16.37 -13.99 -0.39
C ASP A 245 17.38 -14.34 -1.49
N ILE A 246 18.62 -14.61 -1.09
CA ILE A 246 19.73 -14.99 -1.98
C ILE A 246 20.33 -16.34 -1.55
N SER A 247 19.62 -17.11 -0.72
CA SER A 247 20.10 -18.39 -0.17
C SER A 247 20.50 -19.36 -1.28
N ASP A 248 19.64 -19.54 -2.29
CA ASP A 248 19.89 -20.46 -3.40
C ASP A 248 21.11 -20.05 -4.22
N THR A 249 21.27 -18.74 -4.45
CA THR A 249 22.42 -18.21 -5.18
C THR A 249 23.73 -18.45 -4.41
N GLU A 250 23.72 -18.23 -3.09
CA GLU A 250 24.88 -18.50 -2.23
C GLU A 250 25.20 -20.00 -2.18
N GLU A 251 24.19 -20.86 -2.09
CA GLU A 251 24.36 -22.32 -2.10
C GLU A 251 24.96 -22.81 -3.43
N LEU A 252 24.49 -22.27 -4.56
CA LEU A 252 25.03 -22.58 -5.88
C LEU A 252 26.49 -22.15 -6.03
N HIS A 253 26.85 -20.97 -5.51
CA HIS A 253 28.25 -20.53 -5.50
C HIS A 253 29.13 -21.47 -4.68
N VAL A 254 28.71 -21.83 -3.46
CA VAL A 254 29.45 -22.78 -2.62
C VAL A 254 29.59 -24.15 -3.29
N LYS A 255 28.52 -24.67 -3.93
CA LYS A 255 28.57 -25.93 -4.68
C LYS A 255 29.53 -25.86 -5.86
N LEU A 256 29.52 -24.75 -6.61
CA LEU A 256 30.43 -24.53 -7.73
C LEU A 256 31.88 -24.49 -7.26
N ASP A 257 32.18 -23.74 -6.19
CA ASP A 257 33.53 -23.64 -5.63
C ASP A 257 34.03 -25.00 -5.15
N ASN A 258 33.17 -25.76 -4.46
CA ASN A 258 33.49 -27.13 -4.04
C ASN A 258 33.73 -28.07 -5.23
N TYR A 259 32.93 -27.94 -6.29
CA TYR A 259 33.11 -28.74 -7.51
C TYR A 259 34.42 -28.39 -8.23
N LEU A 260 34.75 -27.10 -8.35
CA LEU A 260 36.02 -26.64 -8.93
C LEU A 260 37.22 -27.12 -8.09
N ALA A 261 37.11 -27.06 -6.76
CA ALA A 261 38.13 -27.58 -5.86
C ALA A 261 38.30 -29.10 -6.00
N ALA A 262 37.21 -29.86 -6.09
CA ALA A 262 37.26 -31.31 -6.31
C ALA A 262 37.89 -31.66 -7.66
N HIS A 263 37.54 -30.94 -8.74
CA HIS A 263 38.16 -31.10 -10.06
C HIS A 263 39.67 -30.84 -10.03
N LYS A 264 40.09 -29.76 -9.38
CA LYS A 264 41.51 -29.46 -9.21
C LYS A 264 42.23 -30.57 -8.44
N ASN A 265 41.64 -31.05 -7.33
CA ASN A 265 42.22 -32.13 -6.54
C ASN A 265 42.33 -33.43 -7.35
N LEU A 266 41.32 -33.78 -8.15
CA LEU A 266 41.40 -34.94 -9.05
C LEU A 266 42.57 -34.84 -10.03
N LEU A 267 42.75 -33.68 -10.68
CA LEU A 267 43.86 -33.48 -11.60
C LEU A 267 45.23 -33.57 -10.91
N GLU A 268 45.32 -33.13 -9.65
CA GLU A 268 46.55 -33.22 -8.84
C GLU A 268 46.92 -34.66 -8.45
N GLU A 269 45.92 -35.49 -8.14
CA GLU A 269 46.11 -36.89 -7.73
C GLU A 269 46.35 -37.84 -8.92
N LEU A 270 46.10 -37.40 -10.16
CA LEU A 270 46.33 -38.25 -11.33
C LEU A 270 47.82 -38.61 -11.47
N PRO A 271 48.17 -39.90 -11.66
CA PRO A 271 49.56 -40.34 -11.79
C PRO A 271 50.18 -39.96 -13.15
N ILE A 272 49.36 -39.53 -14.09
CA ILE A 272 49.76 -39.07 -15.43
C ILE A 272 50.10 -37.59 -15.33
N ALA A 273 51.17 -37.17 -16.00
CA ALA A 273 51.57 -35.78 -16.06
C ALA A 273 50.53 -34.94 -16.83
N ILE A 274 49.99 -33.90 -16.21
CA ILE A 274 48.95 -33.04 -16.78
C ILE A 274 49.36 -31.57 -16.68
N THR A 275 49.14 -30.83 -17.76
CA THR A 275 49.23 -29.37 -17.79
C THR A 275 48.06 -28.77 -18.55
N ILE A 276 47.56 -27.62 -18.11
CA ILE A 276 46.52 -26.87 -18.81
C ILE A 276 47.10 -25.51 -19.22
N TYR A 277 46.97 -25.18 -20.49
CA TYR A 277 47.38 -23.89 -21.04
C TYR A 277 46.16 -23.10 -21.46
N GLY A 278 46.14 -21.80 -21.13
CA GLY A 278 45.08 -20.91 -21.56
C GLY A 278 45.15 -20.56 -23.05
N LYS A 279 44.12 -19.89 -23.57
CA LYS A 279 44.12 -19.31 -24.94
C LYS A 279 45.37 -18.48 -25.26
N ASN A 280 45.93 -17.79 -24.26
CA ASN A 280 47.15 -17.00 -24.37
C ASN A 280 48.44 -17.85 -24.34
N GLN A 281 48.32 -19.17 -24.43
CA GLN A 281 49.40 -20.17 -24.35
C GLN A 281 50.13 -20.22 -23.02
N LYS A 282 49.69 -19.48 -21.99
CA LYS A 282 50.30 -19.49 -20.65
C LYS A 282 49.79 -20.66 -19.84
N LEU A 283 50.69 -21.27 -19.08
CA LEU A 283 50.40 -22.35 -18.14
C LEU A 283 49.43 -21.84 -17.08
N LYS A 284 48.27 -22.49 -16.93
CA LYS A 284 47.26 -22.20 -15.90
C LYS A 284 47.27 -23.23 -14.78
N PHE A 285 47.63 -24.47 -15.10
CA PHE A 285 47.67 -25.59 -14.17
C PHE A 285 48.74 -26.60 -14.58
N PHE A 286 49.38 -27.23 -13.60
CA PHE A 286 50.26 -28.37 -13.76
C PHE A 286 50.12 -29.24 -12.50
N ASN A 287 50.16 -30.56 -12.67
CA ASN A 287 50.09 -31.46 -11.51
C ASN A 287 51.48 -31.93 -11.03
N ASN A 288 51.50 -32.56 -9.85
CA ASN A 288 52.72 -33.13 -9.27
C ASN A 288 53.40 -34.19 -10.17
N ALA A 289 52.64 -34.97 -10.95
CA ALA A 289 53.20 -35.94 -11.87
C ALA A 289 54.03 -35.28 -12.99
N PHE A 290 53.60 -34.11 -13.49
CA PHE A 290 54.34 -33.33 -14.48
C PHE A 290 55.71 -32.86 -13.96
N ILE A 291 55.75 -32.36 -12.72
CA ILE A 291 57.01 -31.99 -12.06
C ILE A 291 57.94 -33.19 -11.95
N LYS A 292 57.42 -34.35 -11.49
CA LYS A 292 58.21 -35.56 -11.27
C LYS A 292 58.77 -36.14 -12.58
N ILE A 293 57.95 -36.24 -13.63
CA ILE A 293 58.34 -36.84 -14.91
C ILE A 293 59.41 -36.01 -15.61
N PHE A 294 59.24 -34.69 -15.67
CA PHE A 294 60.14 -33.81 -16.40
C PHE A 294 61.21 -33.14 -15.53
N GLN A 295 61.15 -33.35 -14.21
CA GLN A 295 62.08 -32.80 -13.21
C GLN A 295 62.25 -31.27 -13.32
N ILE A 296 61.20 -30.54 -13.70
CA ILE A 296 61.22 -29.09 -13.90
C ILE A 296 61.21 -28.40 -12.52
N ASP A 297 61.98 -27.32 -12.37
CA ASP A 297 61.92 -26.50 -11.16
C ASP A 297 60.54 -25.81 -11.06
N ILE A 298 59.87 -25.98 -9.92
CA ILE A 298 58.58 -25.36 -9.61
C ILE A 298 58.63 -23.84 -9.83
N LYS A 299 59.75 -23.18 -9.54
CA LYS A 299 59.91 -21.72 -9.74
C LYS A 299 59.61 -21.29 -11.17
N ILE A 300 59.96 -22.13 -12.15
CA ILE A 300 59.72 -21.88 -13.57
C ILE A 300 58.24 -22.07 -13.88
N LEU A 301 57.60 -23.10 -13.37
CA LEU A 301 56.17 -23.34 -13.61
C LEU A 301 55.29 -22.26 -12.95
N THR A 302 55.71 -21.74 -11.79
CA THR A 302 55.01 -20.65 -11.09
C THR A 302 55.14 -19.29 -11.75
N SER A 303 56.02 -19.13 -12.77
CA SER A 303 56.08 -17.89 -13.56
C SER A 303 55.00 -17.81 -14.65
N TYR A 304 54.11 -18.80 -14.72
CA TYR A 304 53.07 -18.96 -15.74
C TYR A 304 53.67 -18.95 -17.17
N PRO A 305 54.67 -19.81 -17.45
CA PRO A 305 55.38 -19.81 -18.71
C PRO A 305 54.45 -20.21 -19.86
N THR A 306 54.79 -19.78 -21.07
CA THR A 306 54.11 -20.24 -22.27
C THR A 306 54.46 -21.70 -22.57
N TYR A 307 53.60 -22.39 -23.31
CA TYR A 307 53.90 -23.74 -23.80
C TYR A 307 55.27 -23.82 -24.48
N TYR A 308 55.61 -22.82 -25.30
CA TYR A 308 56.92 -22.74 -25.97
C TYR A 308 58.08 -22.63 -24.98
N GLU A 309 57.97 -21.77 -23.97
CA GLU A 309 59.00 -21.62 -22.95
C GLU A 309 59.24 -22.91 -22.15
N VAL A 310 58.18 -23.67 -21.87
CA VAL A 310 58.31 -24.99 -21.23
C VAL A 310 59.05 -25.97 -22.14
N ILE A 311 58.67 -26.06 -23.42
CA ILE A 311 59.35 -26.95 -24.40
C ILE A 311 60.81 -26.53 -24.62
N LEU A 312 61.09 -25.23 -24.70
CA LEU A 312 62.44 -24.68 -24.82
C LEU A 312 63.29 -25.05 -23.59
N TYR A 313 62.73 -24.91 -22.39
CA TYR A 313 63.41 -25.32 -21.16
C TYR A 313 63.74 -26.82 -21.13
N LEU A 314 62.81 -27.66 -21.58
CA LEU A 314 63.03 -29.11 -21.70
C LEU A 314 64.14 -29.46 -22.71
N PHE A 315 64.28 -28.68 -23.77
CA PHE A 315 65.32 -28.85 -24.79
C PHE A 315 66.69 -28.31 -24.34
N GLU A 316 66.80 -27.03 -23.99
CA GLU A 316 68.09 -26.37 -23.74
C GLU A 316 68.65 -26.68 -22.36
N SER A 317 67.82 -26.52 -21.31
CA SER A 317 68.28 -26.62 -19.93
C SER A 317 68.32 -28.06 -19.43
N LYS A 318 67.32 -28.86 -19.79
CA LYS A 318 67.22 -30.26 -19.33
C LYS A 318 67.82 -31.27 -20.31
N LYS A 319 68.07 -30.89 -21.58
CA LYS A 319 68.53 -31.79 -22.65
C LYS A 319 67.68 -33.07 -22.75
N LEU A 320 66.38 -32.97 -22.44
CA LEU A 320 65.46 -34.11 -22.43
C LEU A 320 64.83 -34.36 -23.80
N LEU A 321 64.70 -33.34 -24.65
CA LEU A 321 64.11 -33.46 -25.99
C LEU A 321 65.19 -33.63 -27.06
N LYS A 322 64.91 -34.47 -28.07
CA LYS A 322 65.71 -34.55 -29.30
C LYS A 322 65.42 -33.33 -30.19
N GLN A 323 66.37 -32.99 -31.07
CA GLN A 323 66.23 -31.84 -31.97
C GLN A 323 65.02 -31.96 -32.91
N GLU A 324 64.73 -33.18 -33.39
CA GLU A 324 63.56 -33.48 -34.24
C GLU A 324 62.23 -33.26 -33.48
N ASP A 325 62.12 -33.77 -32.25
CA ASP A 325 60.93 -33.61 -31.40
C ASP A 325 60.72 -32.13 -31.02
N PHE A 326 61.80 -31.40 -30.69
CA PHE A 326 61.72 -29.97 -30.38
C PHE A 326 61.19 -29.14 -31.56
N GLN A 327 61.71 -29.38 -32.77
CA GLN A 327 61.25 -28.71 -33.99
C GLN A 327 59.79 -29.03 -34.31
N SER A 328 59.38 -30.29 -34.15
CA SER A 328 58.00 -30.75 -34.35
C SER A 328 57.03 -30.04 -33.40
N LEU A 329 57.30 -30.07 -32.09
CA LEU A 329 56.44 -29.45 -31.06
C LEU A 329 56.37 -27.92 -31.20
N SER A 330 57.49 -27.29 -31.55
CA SER A 330 57.57 -25.84 -31.75
C SER A 330 56.78 -25.37 -32.96
N SER A 331 56.83 -26.13 -34.06
CA SER A 331 56.10 -25.83 -35.30
C SER A 331 54.60 -26.06 -35.16
N GLN A 332 54.21 -27.10 -34.42
CA GLN A 332 52.80 -27.45 -34.19
C GLN A 332 52.06 -26.47 -33.26
N ARG A 333 52.79 -25.67 -32.47
CA ARG A 333 52.23 -24.71 -31.50
C ARG A 333 51.11 -23.84 -32.08
N HIS A 334 51.31 -23.26 -33.26
CA HIS A 334 50.35 -22.30 -33.82
C HIS A 334 49.05 -22.95 -34.28
N GLU A 335 49.13 -24.19 -34.77
CA GLU A 335 47.97 -24.99 -35.16
C GLU A 335 47.20 -25.47 -33.91
N LEU A 336 47.92 -25.95 -32.89
CA LEU A 336 47.32 -26.45 -31.65
C LEU A 336 46.46 -25.40 -30.94
N PHE A 337 46.93 -24.16 -30.81
CA PHE A 337 46.20 -23.12 -30.08
C PHE A 337 45.19 -22.33 -30.94
N LYS A 338 45.16 -22.50 -32.27
CA LYS A 338 44.24 -21.79 -33.16
C LYS A 338 43.13 -22.66 -33.78
N LYS A 339 43.35 -23.96 -33.97
CA LYS A 339 42.51 -24.80 -34.82
C LYS A 339 42.05 -26.12 -34.20
N LEU A 340 42.43 -26.41 -32.96
CA LEU A 340 42.05 -27.69 -32.33
C LEU A 340 40.55 -27.70 -32.01
N LEU A 341 39.80 -28.48 -32.78
CA LEU A 341 38.37 -28.74 -32.54
C LEU A 341 38.13 -30.11 -31.86
N GLY A 342 39.18 -30.93 -31.70
CA GLY A 342 39.10 -32.27 -31.14
C GLY A 342 40.46 -32.78 -30.61
N PRO A 343 40.53 -33.98 -30.02
CA PRO A 343 41.74 -34.50 -29.40
C PRO A 343 42.86 -34.73 -30.43
N TYR A 344 44.07 -34.30 -30.09
CA TYR A 344 45.27 -34.49 -30.90
C TYR A 344 46.27 -35.38 -30.14
N ASN A 345 46.76 -36.40 -30.84
CA ASN A 345 47.76 -37.33 -30.32
C ASN A 345 49.11 -37.07 -30.97
N SER A 346 50.16 -37.01 -30.17
CA SER A 346 51.54 -36.98 -30.62
C SER A 346 52.39 -37.86 -29.71
N THR A 347 53.63 -38.10 -30.11
CA THR A 347 54.59 -38.89 -29.34
C THR A 347 55.87 -38.09 -29.22
N ILE A 348 56.47 -38.09 -28.02
CA ILE A 348 57.79 -37.52 -27.79
C ILE A 348 58.76 -38.60 -27.31
N HIS A 349 59.99 -38.57 -27.81
CA HIS A 349 61.03 -39.48 -27.40
C HIS A 349 62.10 -38.72 -26.64
N LEU A 350 62.21 -38.99 -25.34
CA LEU A 350 63.20 -38.32 -24.51
C LEU A 350 64.60 -38.92 -24.74
N THR A 351 65.63 -38.12 -24.51
CA THR A 351 67.04 -38.52 -24.61
C THR A 351 67.44 -39.58 -23.59
N ASN A 352 66.71 -39.69 -22.49
CA ASN A 352 66.89 -40.71 -21.45
C ASN A 352 66.28 -42.08 -21.80
N GLY A 353 65.80 -42.28 -23.04
CA GLY A 353 65.25 -43.54 -23.53
C GLY A 353 63.76 -43.75 -23.26
N LYS A 354 63.10 -42.83 -22.55
CA LYS A 354 61.65 -42.87 -22.32
C LYS A 354 60.87 -42.33 -23.52
N ALA A 355 59.67 -42.85 -23.74
CA ALA A 355 58.74 -42.35 -24.73
C ALA A 355 57.40 -41.98 -24.06
N PHE A 356 56.85 -40.82 -24.42
CA PHE A 356 55.57 -40.36 -23.91
C PHE A 356 54.59 -40.12 -25.04
N ARG A 357 53.36 -40.58 -24.84
CA ARG A 357 52.23 -40.18 -25.66
C ARG A 357 51.71 -38.86 -25.10
N ILE A 358 51.62 -37.85 -25.96
CA ILE A 358 50.99 -36.58 -25.67
C ILE A 358 49.57 -36.63 -26.22
N LEU A 359 48.58 -36.50 -25.34
CA LEU A 359 47.20 -36.28 -25.72
C LEU A 359 46.81 -34.85 -25.33
N ILE A 360 46.42 -34.07 -26.34
CA ILE A 360 45.98 -32.68 -26.22
C ILE A 360 44.48 -32.63 -26.50
N MET A 361 43.68 -32.06 -25.60
CA MET A 361 42.24 -31.93 -25.80
C MET A 361 41.71 -30.58 -25.28
N PRO A 362 40.61 -30.06 -25.85
CA PRO A 362 39.94 -28.88 -25.31
C PRO A 362 39.48 -29.10 -23.86
N TYR A 363 39.71 -28.10 -23.00
CA TYR A 363 39.34 -28.11 -21.59
C TYR A 363 38.73 -26.77 -21.20
N ALA A 364 37.44 -26.75 -20.83
CA ALA A 364 36.65 -25.51 -20.77
C ALA A 364 36.75 -24.69 -22.08
N SER A 365 36.00 -23.58 -22.21
CA SER A 365 35.67 -22.98 -23.52
C SER A 365 36.84 -22.79 -24.51
N GLU A 366 38.05 -22.43 -24.06
CA GLU A 366 39.22 -22.16 -24.94
C GLU A 366 40.58 -22.57 -24.35
N ASP A 367 40.61 -23.33 -23.24
CA ASP A 367 41.89 -23.83 -22.69
C ASP A 367 42.20 -25.22 -23.25
N LEU A 368 43.48 -25.60 -23.25
CA LEU A 368 43.95 -26.90 -23.73
C LEU A 368 44.58 -27.69 -22.60
N LEU A 369 44.09 -28.91 -22.40
CA LEU A 369 44.69 -29.88 -21.50
C LEU A 369 45.65 -30.77 -22.27
N PHE A 370 46.88 -30.88 -21.76
CA PHE A 370 47.92 -31.75 -22.24
C PHE A 370 48.13 -32.84 -21.19
N SER A 371 48.10 -34.09 -21.63
CA SER A 371 48.42 -35.25 -20.81
C SER A 371 49.62 -35.98 -21.42
N TYR A 372 50.55 -36.40 -20.56
CA TYR A 372 51.79 -37.06 -20.94
C TYR A 372 51.86 -38.42 -20.28
N GLU A 373 51.61 -39.47 -21.06
CA GLU A 373 51.57 -40.85 -20.59
C GLU A 373 52.82 -41.60 -21.05
N GLU A 374 53.59 -42.15 -20.11
CA GLU A 374 54.75 -42.97 -20.43
C GLU A 374 54.27 -44.31 -20.99
N PHE A 375 54.78 -44.70 -22.15
CA PHE A 375 54.55 -46.05 -22.69
C PHE A 375 55.87 -46.76 -22.93
N LYS A 376 55.87 -48.08 -22.68
CA LYS A 376 56.99 -48.94 -23.02
C LYS A 376 56.78 -49.46 -24.44
N LYS A 377 57.86 -49.45 -25.22
CA LYS A 377 57.89 -50.08 -26.55
C LYS A 377 57.78 -51.59 -26.45
#